data_AF-A0A940FPG1-F1
#
_entry.id   AF-A0A940FPG1-F1
#
_cell.length_a   1.000
_cell.length_b   1.000
_cell.length_c   1.000
_cell.angle_alpha   90.00
_cell.angle_beta   90.00
_cell.angle_gamma   90.00
#
_symmetry.space_group_name_H-M   'P 1'
#
loop_
_entity.id
_entity.type
_entity.pdbx_description
1 polymer ?
#
loop_
_entity_poly.entity_id
_entity_poly.type
_entity_poly.pdbx_seq_one_letter_code
_entity_poly.pdbx_strand_id
1 'polypeptide(L)'
;MAIVKMKLGEILLNANLITDAQLKTAVDIQKQSKESLGLILIKQGYITEASIKDALELQYGLRYINLRKTKIPTEVLKLIPENLQRQHQIIPVSLANNRLTLAMVDPTNLIAIDDVRFTVKGVAVQPVVITEDEFFWFMDQQSATNVPDVDTGPVMDISSVLGEIASSDDDLEIVEQKEENTRAIELERQAEESPIIKLTNSILTNAIGSSKKVSDIHVEPWENEVQVRYRIDGMLHRQTTIPKKFLPALVSRFKIMANLDISEKRLPQDGRIRVRFKGRDWDFRVSSLPGKFGEKICMRILDKTSTTLGLEKLFIYPEDLAVIREMSARPFGIIFVTGPTGSGKSTTLYSILNERNTADVNIVTAEDPIEYDAPGINQVQVRPEIGYTFARVLKAFLRQDPDIMLIGETRDLEVAKIAIESALTGHLVFTSLHTNDAPGAIMRLHEMGVEGFMVSAATIGVVAQRLVRKLCSKCKQPYTPEIRELDYVGYRYDENNLPTFYKAVGCNECSKGYSGRMGVYEIMKMNDELRDLISRGASTGLIRYAAKQSGMTTLKDYSLKLVADGHTSLEEVIRVTFSGEGEEKLCPGCRNPIGDEFMKCPFCQIDLKKVCPKCHQRVEEGWKGCPGCGTLLEV
;
A
#
# COMPACT_ATOMS: atom_id res chain seq x y z
N MET A 1 -22.06 41.30 19.96
CA MET A 1 -21.03 42.34 19.72
C MET A 1 -20.52 42.77 21.08
N ALA A 2 -19.22 42.73 21.35
CA ALA A 2 -18.66 43.34 22.56
C ALA A 2 -18.97 44.85 22.53
N ILE A 3 -19.47 45.41 23.64
CA ILE A 3 -19.81 46.83 23.73
C ILE A 3 -18.54 47.68 23.68
N VAL A 4 -17.45 47.15 24.25
CA VAL A 4 -16.14 47.79 24.26
C VAL A 4 -15.12 46.86 23.60
N LYS A 5 -14.48 47.30 22.51
CA LYS A 5 -13.38 46.60 21.84
C LYS A 5 -12.05 46.76 22.59
N MET A 6 -12.06 46.50 23.89
CA MET A 6 -10.87 46.50 24.73
C MET A 6 -10.68 45.11 25.32
N LYS A 7 -9.43 44.67 25.46
CA LYS A 7 -9.11 43.40 26.14
C LYS A 7 -9.32 43.56 27.65
N LEU A 8 -9.53 42.45 28.35
CA LEU A 8 -9.75 42.46 29.81
C LEU A 8 -8.67 43.27 30.57
N GLY A 9 -7.39 43.11 30.21
CA GLY A 9 -6.29 43.87 30.80
C GLY A 9 -6.37 45.38 30.56
N GLU A 10 -6.82 45.81 29.39
CA GLU A 10 -6.99 47.23 29.04
C GLU A 10 -8.17 47.85 29.79
N ILE A 11 -9.26 47.07 29.98
CA ILE A 11 -10.42 47.51 30.76
C ILE A 11 -10.04 47.71 32.22
N LEU A 12 -9.28 46.78 32.80
CA LEU A 12 -8.80 46.87 34.18
C LEU A 12 -7.79 48.02 34.37
N LEU A 13 -6.93 48.28 33.39
CA LEU A 13 -6.03 49.44 33.38
C LEU A 13 -6.81 50.77 33.35
N ASN A 14 -7.77 50.89 32.43
CA ASN A 14 -8.56 52.12 32.26
C ASN A 14 -9.46 52.41 33.47
N ALA A 15 -9.88 51.37 34.20
CA ALA A 15 -10.61 51.48 35.46
C ALA A 15 -9.71 51.82 36.66
N ASN A 16 -8.39 51.99 36.46
CA ASN A 16 -7.38 52.17 37.52
C ASN A 16 -7.37 51.03 38.55
N LEU A 17 -7.76 49.82 38.15
CA LEU A 17 -7.77 48.63 39.03
C LEU A 17 -6.43 47.90 39.04
N ILE A 18 -5.63 48.08 37.98
CA ILE A 18 -4.26 47.56 37.87
C ILE A 18 -3.35 48.63 37.25
N THR A 19 -2.05 48.49 37.42
CA THR A 19 -1.01 49.32 36.78
C THR A 19 -0.39 48.61 35.57
N ASP A 20 0.25 49.36 34.66
CA ASP A 20 0.94 48.80 33.48
C ASP A 20 2.01 47.76 33.87
N ALA A 21 2.72 48.02 34.97
CA ALA A 21 3.68 47.09 35.54
C ALA A 21 3.03 45.79 36.04
N GLN A 22 1.90 45.87 36.74
CA GLN A 22 1.15 44.70 37.21
C GLN A 22 0.57 43.89 36.05
N LEU A 23 0.07 44.56 35.00
CA LEU A 23 -0.44 43.87 33.81
C LEU A 23 0.68 43.12 33.08
N LYS A 24 1.85 43.74 32.88
CA LYS A 24 3.01 43.08 32.25
C LYS A 24 3.44 41.83 33.02
N THR A 25 3.58 41.95 34.34
CA THR A 25 3.93 40.81 35.20
C THR A 25 2.90 39.69 35.08
N ALA A 26 1.60 40.01 35.08
CA ALA A 26 0.55 39.01 34.95
C ALA A 26 0.53 38.33 33.57
N VAL A 27 0.80 39.07 32.50
CA VAL A 27 0.94 38.52 31.13
C VAL A 27 2.17 37.63 31.00
N ASP A 28 3.28 37.98 31.65
CA ASP A 28 4.48 37.13 31.61
C ASP A 28 4.30 35.84 32.43
N ILE A 29 3.59 35.91 33.56
CA ILE A 29 3.14 34.71 34.27
C ILE A 29 2.20 33.89 33.38
N GLN A 30 1.27 34.51 32.66
CA GLN A 30 0.35 33.82 31.72
C GLN A 30 1.07 33.13 30.56
N LYS A 31 2.26 33.59 30.15
CA LYS A 31 3.06 32.87 29.15
C LYS A 31 3.70 31.60 29.72
N GLN A 32 3.90 31.56 31.04
CA GLN A 32 4.54 30.45 31.75
C GLN A 32 3.53 29.49 32.38
N SER A 33 2.35 29.99 32.77
CA SER A 33 1.24 29.22 33.34
C SER A 33 0.09 29.14 32.33
N LYS A 34 -0.62 28.00 32.26
CA LYS A 34 -1.83 27.87 31.43
C LYS A 34 -3.08 28.48 32.11
N GLU A 35 -2.90 29.44 33.02
CA GLU A 35 -3.98 30.04 33.81
C GLU A 35 -4.52 31.31 33.13
N SER A 36 -5.80 31.65 33.34
CA SER A 36 -6.35 32.87 32.75
C SER A 36 -5.73 34.13 33.39
N LEU A 37 -5.62 35.20 32.61
CA LEU A 37 -5.09 36.50 33.08
C LEU A 37 -5.86 37.02 34.31
N GLY A 38 -7.18 36.80 34.35
CA GLY A 38 -8.01 37.19 35.48
C GLY A 38 -7.64 36.46 36.78
N LEU A 39 -7.45 35.15 36.71
CA LEU A 39 -7.06 34.34 37.88
C LEU A 39 -5.68 34.71 38.38
N ILE A 40 -4.73 34.96 37.48
CA ILE A 40 -3.37 35.39 37.84
C ILE A 40 -3.42 36.72 38.59
N LEU A 41 -4.21 37.69 38.12
CA LEU A 41 -4.37 38.98 38.78
C LEU A 41 -5.02 38.86 40.17
N ILE A 42 -5.93 37.91 40.38
CA ILE A 42 -6.49 37.61 41.71
C ILE A 42 -5.46 36.95 42.62
N LYS A 43 -4.73 35.94 42.12
CA LYS A 43 -3.72 35.20 42.92
C LYS A 43 -2.57 36.09 43.37
N GLN A 44 -2.19 37.06 42.54
CA GLN A 44 -1.18 38.08 42.89
C GLN A 44 -1.73 39.18 43.82
N GLY A 45 -3.02 39.13 44.16
CA GLY A 45 -3.67 40.09 45.05
C GLY A 45 -3.90 41.47 44.43
N TYR A 46 -3.83 41.60 43.10
CA TYR A 46 -3.97 42.89 42.41
C TYR A 46 -5.44 43.29 42.22
N ILE A 47 -6.34 42.33 42.04
CA ILE A 47 -7.78 42.58 41.87
C ILE A 47 -8.61 41.56 42.65
N THR A 48 -9.91 41.82 42.76
CA THR A 48 -10.89 40.90 43.38
C THR A 48 -11.76 40.22 42.32
N GLU A 49 -12.45 39.13 42.68
CA GLU A 49 -13.47 38.51 41.82
C GLU A 49 -14.56 39.50 41.38
N ALA A 50 -14.92 40.45 42.25
CA ALA A 50 -15.89 41.50 41.93
C ALA A 50 -15.39 42.41 40.80
N SER A 51 -14.09 42.73 40.80
CA SER A 51 -13.46 43.53 39.74
C SER A 51 -13.48 42.83 38.38
N ILE A 52 -13.33 41.50 38.33
CA ILE A 52 -13.42 40.71 37.09
C ILE A 52 -14.86 40.68 36.58
N LYS A 53 -15.82 40.45 37.49
CA LYS A 53 -17.24 40.49 37.16
C LYS A 53 -17.59 41.81 36.47
N ASP A 54 -17.27 42.94 37.09
CA ASP A 54 -17.63 44.26 36.57
C ASP A 54 -16.92 44.54 35.23
N ALA A 55 -15.68 44.09 35.05
CA ALA A 55 -14.94 44.23 33.80
C ALA A 55 -15.55 43.41 32.65
N LEU A 56 -15.96 42.15 32.89
CA LEU A 56 -16.60 41.30 31.88
C LEU A 56 -18.01 41.77 31.52
N GLU A 57 -18.78 42.24 32.52
CA GLU A 57 -20.11 42.83 32.29
C GLU A 57 -20.00 44.11 31.46
N LEU A 58 -18.99 44.96 31.71
CA LEU A 58 -18.70 46.15 30.92
C LEU A 58 -18.22 45.82 29.50
N GLN A 59 -17.36 44.80 29.35
CA GLN A 59 -16.79 44.40 28.06
C GLN A 59 -17.88 43.91 27.09
N TYR A 60 -18.72 42.99 27.56
CA TYR A 60 -19.68 42.28 26.71
C TYR A 60 -21.11 42.82 26.80
N GLY A 61 -21.44 43.62 27.82
CA GLY A 61 -22.81 44.07 28.05
C GLY A 61 -23.77 42.96 28.49
N LEU A 62 -23.21 41.86 28.98
CA LEU A 62 -23.94 40.65 29.35
C LEU A 62 -23.71 40.36 30.81
N ARG A 63 -24.71 39.79 31.48
CA ARG A 63 -24.63 39.40 32.89
C ARG A 63 -23.55 38.33 33.06
N TYR A 64 -22.69 38.51 34.07
CA TYR A 64 -21.74 37.49 34.50
C TYR A 64 -22.41 36.55 35.52
N ILE A 65 -22.12 35.26 35.42
CA ILE A 65 -22.53 34.27 36.43
C ILE A 65 -21.29 33.55 36.97
N ASN A 66 -21.34 33.17 38.24
CA ASN A 66 -20.26 32.40 38.85
C ASN A 66 -20.64 30.91 38.90
N LEU A 67 -19.96 30.07 38.12
CA LEU A 67 -20.30 28.64 38.03
C LEU A 67 -20.03 27.88 39.33
N ARG A 68 -19.09 28.37 40.16
CA ARG A 68 -18.78 27.74 41.46
C ARG A 68 -19.90 27.88 42.48
N LYS A 69 -20.78 28.87 42.30
CA LYS A 69 -21.92 29.17 43.17
C LYS A 69 -23.27 28.83 42.54
N THR A 70 -23.28 28.42 41.27
CA THR A 70 -24.52 28.16 40.51
C THR A 70 -24.83 26.67 40.50
N LYS A 71 -26.00 26.28 41.01
CA LYS A 71 -26.49 24.90 40.89
C LYS A 71 -27.21 24.74 39.55
N ILE A 72 -26.68 23.86 38.70
CA ILE A 72 -27.25 23.56 37.39
C ILE A 72 -27.97 22.20 37.46
N PRO A 73 -29.27 22.12 37.10
CA PRO A 73 -29.97 20.85 37.09
C PRO A 73 -29.43 19.89 36.03
N THR A 74 -29.33 18.60 36.34
CA THR A 74 -28.73 17.57 35.47
C THR A 74 -29.47 17.44 34.14
N GLU A 75 -30.78 17.63 34.14
CA GLU A 75 -31.64 17.63 32.96
C GLU A 75 -31.30 18.78 32.00
N VAL A 76 -30.84 19.92 32.52
CA VAL A 76 -30.40 21.07 31.70
C VAL A 76 -29.02 20.82 31.11
N LEU A 77 -28.12 20.21 31.88
CA LEU A 77 -26.78 19.82 31.41
C LEU A 77 -26.82 18.86 30.23
N LYS A 78 -27.78 17.92 30.24
CA LYS A 78 -27.97 16.93 29.16
C LYS A 78 -28.53 17.50 27.86
N LEU A 79 -29.01 18.76 27.85
CA LEU A 79 -29.54 19.40 26.63
C LEU A 79 -28.45 19.63 25.58
N ILE A 80 -27.20 19.81 26.01
CA ILE A 80 -26.06 20.06 25.14
C ILE A 80 -25.04 18.94 25.36
N PRO A 81 -24.64 18.18 24.33
CA PRO A 81 -23.62 17.15 24.47
C PRO A 81 -22.31 17.71 25.03
N GLU A 82 -21.64 16.96 25.91
CA GLU A 82 -20.39 17.39 26.56
C GLU A 82 -19.31 17.80 25.55
N ASN A 83 -19.22 17.09 24.41
CA ASN A 83 -18.31 17.43 23.33
C ASN A 83 -18.56 18.83 22.77
N LEU A 84 -19.82 19.23 22.63
CA LEU A 84 -20.19 20.56 22.15
C LEU A 84 -19.94 21.64 23.22
N GLN A 85 -20.15 21.30 24.50
CA GLN A 85 -19.77 22.14 25.64
C GLN A 85 -18.26 22.43 25.66
N ARG A 86 -17.43 21.39 25.46
CA ARG A 86 -15.95 21.50 25.39
C ARG A 86 -15.45 22.23 24.16
N GLN A 87 -16.00 21.93 22.99
CA GLN A 87 -15.58 22.54 21.72
C GLN A 87 -15.77 24.05 21.72
N HIS A 88 -16.90 24.52 22.24
CA HIS A 88 -17.27 25.95 22.20
C HIS A 88 -17.05 26.68 23.52
N GLN A 89 -16.56 26.00 24.56
CA GLN A 89 -16.42 26.51 25.92
C GLN A 89 -17.73 27.12 26.45
N ILE A 90 -18.80 26.32 26.39
CA ILE A 90 -20.16 26.72 26.76
C ILE A 90 -20.81 25.73 27.74
N ILE A 91 -21.66 26.21 28.64
CA ILE A 91 -22.39 25.38 29.61
C ILE A 91 -23.86 25.82 29.65
N PRO A 92 -24.84 24.91 29.46
CA PRO A 92 -26.25 25.25 29.64
C PRO A 92 -26.57 25.39 31.13
N VAL A 93 -27.16 26.53 31.53
CA VAL A 93 -27.35 26.89 32.95
C VAL A 93 -28.80 26.71 33.40
N SER A 94 -29.76 27.11 32.58
CA SER A 94 -31.18 26.97 32.88
C SER A 94 -32.03 27.03 31.61
N LEU A 95 -33.13 26.29 31.57
CA LEU A 95 -34.14 26.39 30.51
C LEU A 95 -35.49 26.78 31.14
N ALA A 96 -36.05 27.93 30.75
CA ALA A 96 -37.37 28.38 31.18
C ALA A 96 -38.09 29.12 30.05
N ASN A 97 -39.37 28.82 29.79
CA ASN A 97 -40.19 29.49 28.76
C ASN A 97 -39.52 29.53 27.37
N ASN A 98 -38.95 28.41 26.91
CA ASN A 98 -38.15 28.31 25.69
C ASN A 98 -36.95 29.28 25.62
N ARG A 99 -36.45 29.75 26.77
CA ARG A 99 -35.19 30.51 26.85
C ARG A 99 -34.13 29.69 27.56
N LEU A 100 -33.04 29.41 26.83
CA LEU A 100 -31.88 28.69 27.34
C LEU A 100 -30.81 29.70 27.76
N THR A 101 -30.58 29.83 29.06
CA THR A 101 -29.43 30.58 29.58
C THR A 101 -28.17 29.77 29.31
N LEU A 102 -27.28 30.32 28.49
CA LEU A 102 -26.04 29.66 28.06
C LEU A 102 -24.84 30.44 28.60
N ALA A 103 -24.09 29.81 29.49
CA ALA A 103 -22.82 30.36 29.95
C ALA A 103 -21.75 30.17 28.88
N MET A 104 -21.03 31.23 28.54
CA MET A 104 -20.02 31.23 27.48
C MET A 104 -18.75 31.94 27.96
N VAL A 105 -17.59 31.35 27.66
CA VAL A 105 -16.29 32.02 27.86
C VAL A 105 -16.14 33.18 26.87
N ASP A 106 -16.52 32.96 25.60
CA ASP A 106 -16.59 34.00 24.57
C ASP A 106 -18.03 34.17 24.04
N PRO A 107 -18.79 35.14 24.56
CA PRO A 107 -20.14 35.45 24.09
C PRO A 107 -20.19 36.04 22.67
N THR A 108 -19.05 36.34 22.04
CA THR A 108 -18.98 36.81 20.65
C THR A 108 -18.91 35.67 19.64
N ASN A 109 -18.72 34.43 20.10
CA ASN A 109 -18.75 33.24 19.26
C ASN A 109 -20.18 32.91 18.79
N LEU A 110 -20.58 33.54 17.68
CA LEU A 110 -21.90 33.34 17.07
C LEU A 110 -22.11 31.89 16.56
N ILE A 111 -21.02 31.22 16.16
CA ILE A 111 -21.06 29.82 15.70
C ILE A 111 -21.49 28.90 16.85
N ALA A 112 -20.95 29.13 18.06
CA ALA A 112 -21.36 28.39 19.25
C ALA A 112 -22.86 28.56 19.55
N ILE A 113 -23.40 29.76 19.39
CA ILE A 113 -24.83 30.04 19.60
C ILE A 113 -25.68 29.31 18.56
N ASP A 114 -25.28 29.32 17.30
CA ASP A 114 -26.01 28.65 16.22
C ASP A 114 -25.96 27.12 16.32
N ASP A 115 -24.82 26.54 16.71
CA ASP A 115 -24.70 25.10 16.96
C ASP A 115 -25.57 24.64 18.14
N VAL A 116 -25.69 25.47 19.19
CA VAL A 116 -26.63 25.22 20.30
C VAL A 116 -28.07 25.29 19.83
N ARG A 117 -28.43 26.28 18.99
CA ARG A 117 -29.79 26.38 18.42
C ARG A 117 -30.14 25.20 17.52
N PHE A 118 -29.15 24.67 16.80
CA PHE A 118 -29.33 23.48 15.97
C PHE A 118 -29.58 22.23 16.83
N THR A 119 -28.86 22.13 17.95
CA THR A 119 -28.94 21.00 18.89
C THR A 119 -30.23 21.04 19.72
N VAL A 120 -30.56 22.19 20.29
CA VAL A 120 -31.75 22.40 21.13
C VAL A 120 -32.79 23.18 20.34
N LYS A 121 -33.65 22.46 19.60
CA LYS A 121 -34.61 23.09 18.68
C LYS A 121 -35.66 23.94 19.44
N GLY A 122 -35.98 25.10 18.88
CA GLY A 122 -37.08 25.94 19.36
C GLY A 122 -36.79 26.79 20.59
N VAL A 123 -35.53 26.90 21.02
CA VAL A 123 -35.13 27.75 22.16
C VAL A 123 -34.47 29.06 21.70
N ALA A 124 -34.77 30.13 22.41
CA ALA A 124 -34.02 31.38 22.34
C ALA A 124 -32.83 31.30 23.31
N VAL A 125 -31.61 31.36 22.76
CA VAL A 125 -30.37 31.36 23.55
C VAL A 125 -30.16 32.74 24.18
N GLN A 126 -30.02 32.77 25.51
CA GLN A 126 -29.69 33.95 26.29
C GLN A 126 -28.26 33.79 26.84
N PRO A 127 -27.26 34.43 26.22
CA PRO A 127 -25.87 34.27 26.64
C PRO A 127 -25.60 35.00 27.97
N VAL A 128 -24.81 34.36 28.82
CA VAL A 128 -24.21 34.93 30.04
C VAL A 128 -22.72 34.64 30.04
N VAL A 129 -21.93 35.51 30.67
CA VAL A 129 -20.46 35.42 30.63
C VAL A 129 -19.93 34.63 31.83
N ILE A 130 -18.94 33.79 31.59
CA ILE A 130 -18.15 33.08 32.62
C ILE A 130 -16.67 33.25 32.33
N THR A 131 -15.82 32.98 33.32
CA THR A 131 -14.37 32.90 33.08
C THR A 131 -13.96 31.53 32.54
N GLU A 132 -12.82 31.49 31.84
CA GLU A 132 -12.23 30.26 31.34
C GLU A 132 -11.90 29.27 32.46
N ASP A 133 -11.42 29.75 33.62
CA ASP A 133 -11.11 28.88 34.76
C ASP A 133 -12.36 28.27 35.40
N GLU A 134 -13.49 29.01 35.39
CA GLU A 134 -14.77 28.48 35.86
C GLU A 134 -15.32 27.41 34.93
N PHE A 135 -15.10 27.55 33.63
CA PHE A 135 -15.46 26.54 32.64
C PHE A 135 -14.69 25.23 32.89
N PHE A 136 -13.35 25.29 32.95
CA PHE A 136 -12.53 24.10 33.17
C PHE A 136 -12.82 23.44 34.53
N TRP A 137 -12.94 24.23 35.60
CA TRP A 137 -13.32 23.74 36.92
C TRP A 137 -14.66 22.97 36.90
N PHE A 138 -15.65 23.48 36.17
CA PHE A 138 -16.97 22.84 36.10
C PHE A 138 -16.91 21.51 35.32
N MET A 139 -16.17 21.49 34.21
CA MET A 139 -16.04 20.30 33.36
C MET A 139 -15.26 19.17 34.04
N ASP A 140 -14.24 19.49 34.85
CA ASP A 140 -13.48 18.50 35.60
C ASP A 140 -14.33 17.82 36.68
N GLN A 141 -15.24 18.56 37.32
CA GLN A 141 -16.18 17.99 38.29
C GLN A 141 -17.18 17.02 37.65
N GLN A 142 -17.65 17.32 36.45
CA GLN A 142 -18.58 16.44 35.72
C GLN A 142 -17.92 15.10 35.35
N SER A 143 -16.65 15.12 34.93
CA SER A 143 -15.90 13.91 34.58
C SER A 143 -15.59 13.00 35.79
N ALA A 144 -15.51 13.55 37.00
CA ALA A 144 -15.24 12.76 38.22
C ALA A 144 -16.46 11.99 38.75
N THR A 145 -17.68 12.34 38.32
CA THR A 145 -18.94 11.80 38.88
C THR A 145 -19.62 10.70 38.06
N ASN A 146 -19.12 10.33 36.87
CA ASN A 146 -19.76 9.32 36.03
C ASN A 146 -19.00 7.97 36.05
N VAL A 147 -19.53 6.99 36.78
CA VAL A 147 -19.23 5.55 36.62
C VAL A 147 -20.09 5.02 35.46
N PRO A 148 -19.55 4.16 34.57
CA PRO A 148 -20.19 3.86 33.29
C PRO A 148 -21.26 2.79 33.44
N ASP A 149 -22.40 2.99 32.76
CA ASP A 149 -23.16 1.84 32.26
C ASP A 149 -23.97 2.16 30.98
N VAL A 150 -23.71 1.29 30.00
CA VAL A 150 -24.46 0.78 28.84
C VAL A 150 -25.03 1.70 27.73
N ASP A 151 -24.62 1.33 26.51
CA ASP A 151 -25.34 1.40 25.24
C ASP A 151 -25.51 2.73 24.49
N THR A 152 -24.39 3.35 24.14
CA THR A 152 -24.18 3.88 22.78
C THR A 152 -22.69 3.76 22.45
N GLY A 153 -22.37 3.24 21.27
CA GLY A 153 -21.04 2.78 20.89
C GLY A 153 -19.90 3.77 21.15
N PRO A 154 -18.69 3.27 21.46
CA PRO A 154 -17.63 4.07 22.06
C PRO A 154 -17.19 5.18 21.11
N VAL A 155 -17.29 6.43 21.58
CA VAL A 155 -16.49 7.53 21.04
C VAL A 155 -15.05 7.25 21.48
N MET A 156 -14.30 6.53 20.65
CA MET A 156 -12.87 6.27 20.86
C MET A 156 -12.13 7.61 20.94
N ASP A 157 -11.66 7.91 22.14
CA ASP A 157 -10.73 8.99 22.43
C ASP A 157 -9.34 8.63 21.88
N ILE A 158 -8.55 9.63 21.49
CA ILE A 158 -7.17 9.41 21.03
C ILE A 158 -6.35 8.70 22.11
N SER A 159 -6.73 8.86 23.38
CA SER A 159 -6.14 8.19 24.53
C SER A 159 -6.38 6.68 24.57
N SER A 160 -7.48 6.15 24.02
CA SER A 160 -7.72 4.70 23.95
C SER A 160 -7.02 4.06 22.74
N VAL A 161 -6.96 4.79 21.61
CA VAL A 161 -6.13 4.40 20.46
C VAL A 161 -4.64 4.45 20.82
N LEU A 162 -4.19 5.48 21.55
CA LEU A 162 -2.83 5.55 22.09
C LEU A 162 -2.61 4.52 23.21
N GLY A 163 -3.61 4.23 24.04
CA GLY A 163 -3.50 3.25 25.14
C GLY A 163 -3.30 1.81 24.67
N GLU A 164 -3.85 1.44 23.52
CA GLU A 164 -3.59 0.15 22.87
C GLU A 164 -2.29 0.13 22.03
N ILE A 165 -1.78 1.30 21.63
CA ILE A 165 -0.62 1.45 20.73
C ILE A 165 0.69 1.82 21.46
N ALA A 166 0.61 2.38 22.67
CA ALA A 166 1.74 2.93 23.44
C ALA A 166 2.61 1.87 24.16
N SER A 167 2.72 0.66 23.60
CA SER A 167 3.67 -0.35 24.07
C SER A 167 4.85 -0.57 23.11
N SER A 168 5.08 0.33 22.14
CA SER A 168 6.14 0.17 21.15
C SER A 168 7.13 1.34 21.16
N ASP A 169 8.40 0.98 21.39
CA ASP A 169 9.61 1.82 21.52
C ASP A 169 9.65 3.06 20.60
N ASP A 170 10.03 4.19 21.19
CA ASP A 170 10.23 5.52 20.59
C ASP A 170 11.54 5.60 19.74
N ASP A 171 11.87 4.53 19.02
CA ASP A 171 13.16 4.34 18.29
C ASP A 171 13.09 4.77 16.81
N LEU A 172 12.10 5.55 16.39
CA LEU A 172 11.89 5.92 14.98
C LEU A 172 12.35 7.36 14.70
N GLU A 173 13.53 7.50 14.10
CA GLU A 173 14.11 8.80 13.71
C GLU A 173 13.84 9.07 12.22
N ILE A 174 13.49 10.31 11.85
CA ILE A 174 13.38 10.71 10.44
C ILE A 174 14.79 11.07 9.95
N VAL A 175 15.23 10.47 8.84
CA VAL A 175 16.54 10.79 8.26
C VAL A 175 16.34 11.93 7.27
N GLU A 176 16.65 13.16 7.71
CA GLU A 176 16.57 14.33 6.85
C GLU A 176 17.58 14.25 5.68
N GLN A 177 17.10 14.56 4.48
CA GLN A 177 17.99 14.87 3.36
C GLN A 177 18.51 16.29 3.57
N LYS A 178 19.83 16.46 3.68
CA LYS A 178 20.46 17.78 3.75
C LYS A 178 20.17 18.55 2.45
N GLU A 179 19.13 19.36 2.46
CA GLU A 179 19.03 20.56 1.63
C GLU A 179 19.28 21.78 2.51
N GLU A 180 20.17 22.67 2.05
CA GLU A 180 20.53 23.91 2.72
C GLU A 180 19.31 24.85 2.80
N ASN A 181 18.52 24.75 3.87
CA ASN A 181 17.63 25.84 4.25
C ASN A 181 17.48 25.94 5.77
N THR A 182 18.43 26.64 6.38
CA THR A 182 18.68 26.73 7.82
C THR A 182 17.67 27.58 8.63
N ARG A 183 16.42 27.73 8.16
CA ARG A 183 15.38 28.54 8.85
C ARG A 183 14.13 27.78 9.26
N ALA A 184 13.91 26.56 8.79
CA ALA A 184 12.78 25.71 9.23
C ALA A 184 13.13 24.79 10.42
N ILE A 185 14.43 24.59 10.68
CA ILE A 185 14.98 23.53 11.53
C ILE A 185 14.79 23.78 13.04
N GLU A 186 14.63 25.03 13.49
CA GLU A 186 14.53 25.34 14.92
C GLU A 186 13.10 25.17 15.49
N LEU A 187 12.06 25.13 14.63
CA LEU A 187 10.65 24.99 15.02
C LEU A 187 10.19 23.52 15.11
N GLU A 188 10.89 22.59 14.47
CA GLU A 188 10.51 21.17 14.46
C GLU A 188 10.96 20.41 15.71
N ARG A 189 12.04 20.84 16.36
CA ARG A 189 12.56 20.18 17.58
C ARG A 189 11.75 20.44 18.84
N GLN A 190 10.75 21.32 18.79
CA GLN A 190 9.77 21.54 19.88
C GLN A 190 8.43 20.82 19.65
N ALA A 191 8.29 20.06 18.56
CA ALA A 191 7.04 19.44 18.13
C ALA A 191 6.92 17.93 18.42
N GLU A 192 7.75 17.36 19.31
CA GLU A 192 7.78 15.92 19.61
C GLU A 192 6.52 15.38 20.35
N GLU A 193 5.55 16.23 20.70
CA GLU A 193 4.40 15.83 21.55
C GLU A 193 3.02 15.81 20.86
N SER A 194 2.92 15.92 19.53
CA SER A 194 1.61 15.84 18.86
C SER A 194 1.07 14.40 18.76
N PRO A 195 -0.16 14.10 19.23
CA PRO A 195 -0.78 12.78 19.10
C PRO A 195 -0.82 12.23 17.66
N ILE A 196 -0.84 13.12 16.66
CA ILE A 196 -0.81 12.74 15.24
C ILE A 196 0.56 12.21 14.84
N ILE A 197 1.65 12.78 15.36
CA ILE A 197 3.00 12.29 15.10
C ILE A 197 3.16 10.89 15.69
N LYS A 198 2.71 10.68 16.93
CA LYS A 198 2.72 9.35 17.56
C LYS A 198 1.92 8.34 16.73
N LEU A 199 0.71 8.69 16.31
CA LEU A 199 -0.13 7.82 15.48
C LEU A 199 0.54 7.50 14.14
N THR A 200 1.11 8.48 13.45
CA THR A 200 1.85 8.28 12.19
C THR A 200 3.07 7.37 12.41
N ASN A 201 3.88 7.65 13.44
CA ASN A 201 5.05 6.86 13.78
C ASN A 201 4.65 5.42 14.09
N SER A 202 3.58 5.21 14.87
CA SER A 202 3.07 3.87 15.18
C SER A 202 2.58 3.11 13.96
N ILE A 203 1.95 3.78 12.98
CA ILE A 203 1.59 3.13 11.70
C ILE A 203 2.85 2.64 10.97
N LEU A 204 3.94 3.42 10.98
CA LEU A 204 5.20 3.04 10.35
C LEU A 204 5.94 1.96 11.15
N THR A 205 6.17 2.14 12.45
CA THR A 205 6.86 1.18 13.33
C THR A 205 6.15 -0.16 13.36
N ASN A 206 4.82 -0.19 13.44
CA ASN A 206 4.07 -1.45 13.43
C ASN A 206 4.20 -2.19 12.10
N ALA A 207 4.43 -1.48 10.99
CA ALA A 207 4.64 -2.13 9.70
C ALA A 207 6.06 -2.70 9.56
N ILE A 208 7.10 -1.94 9.93
CA ILE A 208 8.51 -2.36 9.79
C ILE A 208 9.01 -3.24 10.95
N GLY A 209 8.43 -3.09 12.14
CA GLY A 209 8.69 -3.91 13.33
C GLY A 209 7.84 -5.17 13.41
N SER A 210 6.88 -5.35 12.48
CA SER A 210 6.10 -6.58 12.40
C SER A 210 7.00 -7.78 12.12
N SER A 211 6.75 -8.90 12.81
CA SER A 211 7.33 -10.19 12.42
C SER A 211 6.85 -10.66 11.04
N LYS A 212 5.73 -10.11 10.56
CA LYS A 212 5.16 -10.39 9.24
C LYS A 212 5.70 -9.38 8.22
N LYS A 213 6.09 -9.86 7.03
CA LYS A 213 6.67 -9.01 5.99
C LYS A 213 5.61 -8.13 5.32
N VAL A 214 5.48 -6.89 5.77
CA VAL A 214 4.62 -5.87 5.16
C VAL A 214 5.32 -5.28 3.93
N SER A 215 4.63 -5.22 2.79
CA SER A 215 5.14 -4.60 1.56
C SER A 215 4.59 -3.19 1.31
N ASP A 216 3.33 -2.96 1.69
CA ASP A 216 2.65 -1.70 1.45
C ASP A 216 1.75 -1.35 2.64
N ILE A 217 1.67 -0.07 2.97
CA ILE A 217 0.77 0.52 3.96
C ILE A 217 -0.26 1.36 3.21
N HIS A 218 -1.53 1.14 3.50
CA HIS A 218 -2.65 1.85 2.91
C HIS A 218 -3.41 2.60 4.01
N VAL A 219 -3.51 3.93 3.89
CA VAL A 219 -4.32 4.79 4.75
C VAL A 219 -5.46 5.34 3.90
N GLU A 220 -6.64 4.76 4.05
CA GLU A 220 -7.74 4.90 3.10
C GLU A 220 -8.95 5.60 3.72
N PRO A 221 -9.40 6.73 3.15
CA PRO A 221 -10.60 7.42 3.61
C PRO A 221 -11.87 6.72 3.12
N TRP A 222 -12.77 6.41 4.05
CA TRP A 222 -14.17 6.03 3.80
C TRP A 222 -15.12 7.13 4.25
N GLU A 223 -16.43 6.94 4.08
CA GLU A 223 -17.44 7.95 4.41
C GLU A 223 -17.32 8.43 5.87
N ASN A 224 -17.25 7.50 6.82
CA ASN A 224 -17.29 7.79 8.26
C ASN A 224 -16.00 7.49 9.01
N GLU A 225 -14.99 6.90 8.35
CA GLU A 225 -13.76 6.43 8.99
C GLU A 225 -12.55 6.50 8.05
N VAL A 226 -11.36 6.31 8.62
CA VAL A 226 -10.12 6.05 7.89
C VAL A 226 -9.68 4.63 8.22
N GLN A 227 -9.49 3.80 7.20
CA GLN A 227 -9.05 2.44 7.36
C GLN A 227 -7.55 2.34 7.09
N VAL A 228 -6.79 1.76 8.02
CA VAL A 228 -5.38 1.42 7.81
C VAL A 228 -5.27 -0.06 7.48
N ARG A 229 -4.70 -0.39 6.32
CA ARG A 229 -4.47 -1.77 5.87
C ARG A 229 -3.01 -1.98 5.51
N TYR A 230 -2.47 -3.14 5.86
CA TYR A 230 -1.14 -3.56 5.42
C TYR A 230 -1.28 -4.63 4.35
N ARG A 231 -0.43 -4.55 3.32
CA ARG A 231 -0.22 -5.66 2.41
C ARG A 231 0.82 -6.59 3.00
N ILE A 232 0.40 -7.77 3.45
CA ILE A 232 1.27 -8.81 4.00
C ILE A 232 1.23 -9.99 3.05
N ASP A 233 2.40 -10.40 2.55
CA ASP A 233 2.53 -11.50 1.59
C ASP A 233 1.58 -11.39 0.38
N GLY A 234 1.37 -10.15 -0.11
CA GLY A 234 0.53 -9.85 -1.26
C GLY A 234 -0.95 -9.60 -0.95
N MET A 235 -1.43 -9.94 0.24
CA MET A 235 -2.84 -9.78 0.64
C MET A 235 -3.04 -8.56 1.54
N LEU A 236 -4.19 -7.88 1.39
CA LEU A 236 -4.54 -6.75 2.26
C LEU A 236 -5.17 -7.25 3.57
N HIS A 237 -4.62 -6.76 4.68
CA HIS A 237 -5.09 -7.03 6.03
C HIS A 237 -5.44 -5.71 6.72
N ARG A 238 -6.68 -5.58 7.20
CA ARG A 238 -7.10 -4.46 8.05
C ARG A 238 -6.33 -4.53 9.36
N GLN A 239 -5.71 -3.41 9.73
CA GLN A 239 -4.94 -3.28 10.97
C GLN A 239 -5.73 -2.50 12.00
N THR A 240 -6.10 -1.28 11.67
CA THR A 240 -6.85 -0.41 12.57
C THR A 240 -7.80 0.50 11.80
N THR A 241 -8.61 1.23 12.53
CA THR A 241 -9.59 2.17 12.00
C THR A 241 -9.54 3.43 12.84
N ILE A 242 -9.46 4.56 12.18
CA ILE A 242 -9.19 5.86 12.78
C ILE A 242 -10.41 6.75 12.48
N PRO A 243 -10.92 7.51 13.46
CA PRO A 243 -12.02 8.45 13.23
C PRO A 243 -11.72 9.43 12.09
N LYS A 244 -12.74 9.69 11.26
CA LYS A 244 -12.60 10.49 10.03
C LYS A 244 -11.96 11.86 10.23
N LYS A 245 -12.24 12.49 11.38
CA LYS A 245 -11.73 13.81 11.78
C LYS A 245 -10.20 13.92 11.77
N PHE A 246 -9.48 12.80 11.92
CA PHE A 246 -8.01 12.80 11.93
C PHE A 246 -7.37 12.67 10.55
N LEU A 247 -8.16 12.39 9.50
CA LEU A 247 -7.65 12.25 8.14
C LEU A 247 -6.82 13.47 7.68
N PRO A 248 -7.28 14.73 7.83
CA PRO A 248 -6.52 15.87 7.32
C PRO A 248 -5.15 16.02 7.99
N ALA A 249 -5.06 15.72 9.29
CA ALA A 249 -3.82 15.80 10.04
C ALA A 249 -2.85 14.67 9.67
N LEU A 250 -3.35 13.44 9.48
CA LEU A 250 -2.55 12.31 8.99
C LEU A 250 -1.99 12.57 7.60
N VAL A 251 -2.83 13.00 6.66
CA VAL A 251 -2.42 13.33 5.28
C VAL A 251 -1.36 14.44 5.31
N SER A 252 -1.57 15.51 6.08
CA SER A 252 -0.60 16.59 6.24
C SER A 252 0.74 16.08 6.76
N ARG A 253 0.73 15.24 7.81
CA ARG A 253 1.96 14.68 8.39
C ARG A 253 2.72 13.81 7.39
N PHE A 254 2.03 12.92 6.68
CA PHE A 254 2.67 12.11 5.64
C PHE A 254 3.22 12.96 4.49
N LYS A 255 2.52 14.03 4.08
CA LYS A 255 3.00 14.97 3.07
C LYS A 255 4.25 15.70 3.51
N ILE A 256 4.29 16.19 4.76
CA ILE A 256 5.49 16.83 5.35
C ILE A 256 6.67 15.86 5.32
N MET A 257 6.49 14.64 5.84
CA MET A 257 7.57 13.64 5.88
C MET A 257 8.08 13.25 4.49
N ALA A 258 7.23 13.34 3.46
CA ALA A 258 7.54 12.99 2.09
C ALA A 258 7.94 14.20 1.21
N ASN A 259 8.08 15.39 1.80
CA ASN A 259 8.34 16.67 1.12
C ASN A 259 7.34 17.00 -0.02
N LEU A 260 6.04 16.83 0.28
CA LEU A 260 4.93 17.09 -0.66
C LEU A 260 4.19 18.39 -0.32
N ASP A 261 3.52 18.98 -1.32
CA ASP A 261 2.73 20.19 -1.13
C ASP A 261 1.43 19.88 -0.36
N ILE A 262 1.37 20.40 0.87
CA ILE A 262 0.23 20.24 1.80
C ILE A 262 -0.99 21.03 1.33
N SER A 263 -0.77 22.12 0.59
CA SER A 263 -1.83 23.00 0.09
C SER A 263 -2.58 22.40 -1.09
N GLU A 264 -1.87 21.64 -1.94
CA GLU A 264 -2.48 20.94 -3.07
C GLU A 264 -3.13 19.64 -2.63
N LYS A 265 -4.45 19.51 -2.84
CA LYS A 265 -5.27 18.37 -2.42
C LYS A 265 -6.10 17.76 -3.55
N ARG A 266 -5.95 18.28 -4.77
CA ARG A 266 -6.76 17.95 -5.95
C ARG A 266 -5.99 17.11 -6.96
N LEU A 267 -4.66 17.16 -6.92
CA LEU A 267 -3.78 16.40 -7.80
C LEU A 267 -3.06 15.28 -7.03
N PRO A 268 -2.80 14.12 -7.67
CA PRO A 268 -1.92 13.12 -7.11
C PRO A 268 -0.51 13.67 -6.89
N GLN A 269 0.18 13.18 -5.84
CA GLN A 269 1.54 13.57 -5.51
C GLN A 269 2.35 12.35 -5.07
N ASP A 270 3.62 12.28 -5.44
CA ASP A 270 4.52 11.18 -5.11
C ASP A 270 5.80 11.70 -4.45
N GLY A 271 6.26 11.01 -3.41
CA GLY A 271 7.43 11.42 -2.63
C GLY A 271 8.12 10.22 -1.99
N ARG A 272 9.12 10.50 -1.15
CA ARG A 272 9.86 9.47 -0.39
C ARG A 272 9.99 9.88 1.06
N ILE A 273 9.82 8.92 1.97
CA ILE A 273 10.10 9.08 3.39
C ILE A 273 11.29 8.17 3.71
N ARG A 274 12.32 8.70 4.38
CA ARG A 274 13.41 7.90 4.95
C ARG A 274 13.33 7.97 6.47
N VAL A 275 13.33 6.82 7.12
CA VAL A 275 13.35 6.72 8.59
C VAL A 275 14.40 5.72 9.02
N ARG A 276 14.93 5.89 10.22
CA ARG A 276 15.79 4.93 10.91
C ARG A 276 15.00 4.32 12.05
N PHE A 277 14.99 2.99 12.12
CA PHE A 277 14.31 2.25 13.16
C PHE A 277 15.21 1.10 13.62
N LYS A 278 15.48 1.03 14.93
CA LYS A 278 16.38 0.03 15.56
C LYS A 278 17.73 -0.10 14.84
N GLY A 279 18.33 1.04 14.50
CA GLY A 279 19.63 1.13 13.82
C GLY A 279 19.62 0.78 12.33
N ARG A 280 18.46 0.51 11.73
CA ARG A 280 18.31 0.20 10.30
C ARG A 280 17.55 1.31 9.58
N ASP A 281 18.08 1.72 8.43
CA ASP A 281 17.42 2.69 7.56
C ASP A 281 16.36 2.00 6.69
N TRP A 282 15.17 2.61 6.64
CA TRP A 282 14.02 2.20 5.85
C TRP A 282 13.61 3.33 4.91
N ASP A 283 13.43 3.01 3.63
CA ASP A 283 12.90 3.94 2.65
C ASP A 283 11.46 3.57 2.32
N PHE A 284 10.58 4.56 2.23
CA PHE A 284 9.19 4.40 1.79
C PHE A 284 8.95 5.25 0.55
N ARG A 285 8.34 4.66 -0.47
CA ARG A 285 7.77 5.43 -1.58
C ARG A 285 6.33 5.78 -1.25
N VAL A 286 6.02 7.06 -1.18
CA VAL A 286 4.72 7.58 -0.77
C VAL A 286 3.96 8.11 -1.97
N SER A 287 2.68 7.80 -2.05
CA SER A 287 1.76 8.36 -3.04
C SER A 287 0.51 8.88 -2.33
N SER A 288 0.16 10.13 -2.59
CA SER A 288 -1.07 10.80 -2.17
C SER A 288 -2.03 10.85 -3.35
N LEU A 289 -3.21 10.29 -3.20
CA LEU A 289 -4.24 10.23 -4.24
C LEU A 289 -5.55 10.84 -3.74
N PRO A 290 -5.98 11.99 -4.27
CA PRO A 290 -7.29 12.57 -3.98
C PRO A 290 -8.44 11.64 -4.38
N GLY A 291 -9.43 11.50 -3.51
CA GLY A 291 -10.60 10.65 -3.74
C GLY A 291 -11.89 11.24 -3.17
N LYS A 292 -13.01 10.54 -3.37
CA LYS A 292 -14.36 11.00 -2.99
C LYS A 292 -14.47 11.44 -1.53
N PHE A 293 -13.83 10.71 -0.62
CA PHE A 293 -13.91 10.95 0.82
C PHE A 293 -12.66 11.64 1.38
N GLY A 294 -11.78 12.18 0.54
CA GLY A 294 -10.50 12.77 0.94
C GLY A 294 -9.30 12.06 0.31
N GLU A 295 -8.09 12.47 0.69
CA GLU A 295 -6.86 11.93 0.12
C GLU A 295 -6.49 10.57 0.73
N LYS A 296 -6.21 9.60 -0.13
CA LYS A 296 -5.66 8.30 0.21
C LYS A 296 -4.13 8.38 0.20
N ILE A 297 -3.49 7.89 1.26
CA ILE A 297 -2.04 7.71 1.30
C ILE A 297 -1.72 6.23 1.08
N CYS A 298 -0.81 5.94 0.15
CA CYS A 298 -0.22 4.62 -0.04
C CYS A 298 1.29 4.73 0.11
N MET A 299 1.89 3.87 0.93
CA MET A 299 3.33 3.84 1.15
C MET A 299 3.86 2.45 0.85
N ARG A 300 4.80 2.32 -0.08
CA ARG A 300 5.52 1.07 -0.33
C ARG A 300 6.80 1.06 0.48
N ILE A 301 7.00 0.00 1.26
CA ILE A 301 8.22 -0.20 2.05
C ILE A 301 9.31 -0.75 1.12
N LEU A 302 10.40 -0.02 0.98
CA LEU A 302 11.58 -0.42 0.21
C LEU A 302 12.61 -0.99 1.19
N ASP A 303 12.67 -2.32 1.24
CA ASP A 303 13.69 -3.02 2.00
C ASP A 303 14.99 -3.12 1.18
N LYS A 304 15.95 -2.25 1.51
CA LYS A 304 17.29 -2.21 0.90
C LYS A 304 18.13 -3.47 1.12
N THR A 305 17.80 -4.33 2.08
CA THR A 305 18.59 -5.57 2.31
C THR A 305 18.24 -6.69 1.34
N SER A 306 17.17 -6.55 0.56
CA SER A 306 16.71 -7.63 -0.34
C SER A 306 17.58 -7.85 -1.58
N THR A 307 18.52 -6.94 -1.88
CA THR A 307 19.51 -7.06 -2.97
C THR A 307 20.50 -8.22 -2.83
N THR A 308 20.55 -8.87 -1.66
CA THR A 308 21.46 -9.99 -1.39
C THR A 308 20.78 -11.38 -1.37
N LEU A 309 19.56 -11.51 -1.93
CA LEU A 309 19.03 -12.85 -2.20
C LEU A 309 19.82 -13.49 -3.35
N GLY A 310 20.69 -14.44 -3.03
CA GLY A 310 21.35 -15.30 -4.02
C GLY A 310 20.34 -16.15 -4.81
N LEU A 311 20.69 -16.51 -6.04
CA LEU A 311 19.82 -17.31 -6.92
C LEU A 311 19.43 -18.65 -6.30
N GLU A 312 20.29 -19.23 -5.46
CA GLU A 312 20.03 -20.47 -4.72
C GLU A 312 18.84 -20.36 -3.75
N LYS A 313 18.53 -19.16 -3.27
CA LYS A 313 17.36 -18.92 -2.40
C LYS A 313 16.09 -18.69 -3.21
N LEU A 314 16.21 -18.29 -4.47
CA LEU A 314 15.09 -18.01 -5.36
C LEU A 314 14.60 -19.26 -6.08
N PHE A 315 15.52 -20.08 -6.58
CA PHE A 315 15.24 -21.30 -7.33
C PHE A 315 15.40 -22.52 -6.43
N ILE A 316 14.27 -23.11 -6.04
CA ILE A 316 14.22 -24.25 -5.10
C ILE A 316 14.74 -25.52 -5.76
N TYR A 317 14.43 -25.68 -7.04
CA TYR A 317 14.81 -26.85 -7.81
C TYR A 317 16.17 -26.60 -8.52
N PRO A 318 17.19 -27.45 -8.29
CA PRO A 318 18.51 -27.28 -8.88
C PRO A 318 18.53 -27.27 -10.41
N GLU A 319 17.61 -28.01 -11.05
CA GLU A 319 17.48 -28.06 -12.51
C GLU A 319 17.11 -26.69 -13.11
N ASP A 320 16.19 -25.97 -12.47
CA ASP A 320 15.77 -24.64 -12.92
C ASP A 320 16.89 -23.62 -12.72
N LEU A 321 17.58 -23.69 -11.57
CA LEU A 321 18.75 -22.86 -11.28
C LEU A 321 19.87 -23.07 -12.32
N ALA A 322 20.13 -24.32 -12.70
CA ALA A 322 21.15 -24.64 -13.70
C ALA A 322 20.82 -24.04 -15.06
N VAL A 323 19.55 -24.10 -15.50
CA VAL A 323 19.10 -23.48 -16.76
C VAL A 323 19.27 -21.96 -16.71
N ILE A 324 18.90 -21.31 -15.62
CA ILE A 324 19.05 -19.85 -15.46
C ILE A 324 20.52 -19.44 -15.53
N ARG A 325 21.40 -20.16 -14.84
CA ARG A 325 22.85 -19.92 -14.87
C ARG A 325 23.44 -20.13 -16.26
N GLU A 326 23.00 -21.16 -16.97
CA GLU A 326 23.44 -21.39 -18.34
C GLU A 326 23.00 -20.24 -19.27
N MET A 327 21.77 -19.77 -19.13
CA MET A 327 21.25 -18.65 -19.92
C MET A 327 21.99 -17.35 -19.60
N SER A 328 22.18 -17.02 -18.32
CA SER A 328 22.84 -15.79 -17.87
C SER A 328 24.35 -15.79 -18.08
N ALA A 329 24.95 -16.94 -18.38
CA ALA A 329 26.36 -17.07 -18.72
C ALA A 329 26.67 -16.87 -20.21
N ARG A 330 25.66 -16.70 -21.06
CA ARG A 330 25.85 -16.41 -22.48
C ARG A 330 26.59 -15.08 -22.66
N PRO A 331 27.47 -14.96 -23.67
CA PRO A 331 28.20 -13.71 -23.92
C PRO A 331 27.27 -12.59 -24.41
N PHE A 332 26.24 -12.92 -25.18
CA PHE A 332 25.28 -11.97 -25.71
C PHE A 332 23.92 -12.64 -25.97
N GLY A 333 22.92 -11.80 -26.19
CA GLY A 333 21.52 -12.21 -26.41
C GLY A 333 20.61 -11.58 -25.36
N ILE A 334 19.30 -11.80 -25.49
CA ILE A 334 18.30 -11.21 -24.58
C ILE A 334 17.56 -12.26 -23.75
N ILE A 335 17.39 -11.98 -22.47
CA ILE A 335 16.57 -12.76 -21.54
C ILE A 335 15.40 -11.90 -21.06
N PHE A 336 14.19 -12.40 -21.26
CA PHE A 336 12.98 -11.73 -20.82
C PHE A 336 12.48 -12.35 -19.52
N VAL A 337 12.28 -11.54 -18.48
CA VAL A 337 11.57 -11.96 -17.26
C VAL A 337 10.15 -11.40 -17.29
N THR A 338 9.14 -12.25 -17.21
CA THR A 338 7.75 -11.85 -17.38
C THR A 338 6.85 -12.25 -16.21
N GLY A 339 5.75 -11.53 -16.05
CA GLY A 339 4.76 -11.73 -15.01
C GLY A 339 4.07 -10.43 -14.58
N PRO A 340 2.98 -10.51 -13.82
CA PRO A 340 2.24 -9.35 -13.35
C PRO A 340 3.04 -8.54 -12.34
N THR A 341 2.50 -7.39 -11.96
CA THR A 341 3.08 -6.56 -10.90
C THR A 341 3.17 -7.35 -9.59
N GLY A 342 4.33 -7.28 -8.93
CA GLY A 342 4.57 -7.99 -7.67
C GLY A 342 4.87 -9.48 -7.80
N SER A 343 5.14 -10.00 -9.02
CA SER A 343 5.59 -11.39 -9.21
C SER A 343 7.05 -11.63 -8.84
N GLY A 344 7.82 -10.59 -8.50
CA GLY A 344 9.22 -10.70 -8.11
C GLY A 344 10.23 -10.60 -9.27
N LYS A 345 9.83 -10.09 -10.45
CA LYS A 345 10.71 -9.91 -11.62
C LYS A 345 12.01 -9.17 -11.28
N SER A 346 11.89 -7.99 -10.67
CA SER A 346 13.05 -7.16 -10.31
C SER A 346 13.98 -7.90 -9.35
N THR A 347 13.43 -8.64 -8.38
CA THR A 347 14.25 -9.46 -7.46
C THR A 347 15.07 -10.51 -8.22
N THR A 348 14.45 -11.24 -9.14
CA THR A 348 15.15 -12.24 -9.97
C THR A 348 16.22 -11.59 -10.85
N LEU A 349 15.90 -10.48 -11.51
CA LEU A 349 16.83 -9.74 -12.36
C LEU A 349 18.05 -9.25 -11.57
N TYR A 350 17.84 -8.62 -10.42
CA TYR A 350 18.94 -8.16 -9.56
C TYR A 350 19.78 -9.32 -9.02
N SER A 351 19.16 -10.46 -8.66
CA SER A 351 19.91 -11.65 -8.24
C SER A 351 20.81 -12.20 -9.34
N ILE A 352 20.34 -12.19 -10.60
CA ILE A 352 21.17 -12.58 -11.75
C ILE A 352 22.31 -11.59 -11.94
N LEU A 353 22.03 -10.27 -11.94
CA LEU A 353 23.06 -9.26 -12.10
C LEU A 353 24.12 -9.33 -11.00
N ASN A 354 23.71 -9.56 -9.75
CA ASN A 354 24.63 -9.65 -8.63
C ASN A 354 25.56 -10.87 -8.72
N GLU A 355 25.10 -12.01 -9.27
CA GLU A 355 25.98 -13.16 -9.54
C GLU A 355 27.00 -12.85 -10.66
N ARG A 356 26.66 -11.94 -11.58
CA ARG A 356 27.52 -11.48 -12.69
C ARG A 356 28.35 -10.23 -12.37
N ASN A 357 28.17 -9.65 -11.19
CA ASN A 357 28.79 -8.40 -10.77
C ASN A 357 30.24 -8.64 -10.32
N THR A 358 31.12 -8.78 -11.30
CA THR A 358 32.57 -8.93 -11.11
C THR A 358 33.29 -7.70 -11.65
N ALA A 359 34.52 -7.45 -11.19
CA ALA A 359 35.26 -6.23 -11.53
C ALA A 359 35.63 -6.10 -13.01
N ASP A 360 35.57 -7.19 -13.76
CA ASP A 360 35.87 -7.31 -15.18
C ASP A 360 34.63 -7.21 -16.09
N VAL A 361 33.43 -7.00 -15.53
CA VAL A 361 32.17 -6.93 -16.27
C VAL A 361 31.52 -5.57 -16.04
N ASN A 362 31.31 -4.79 -17.11
CA ASN A 362 30.62 -3.52 -17.05
C ASN A 362 29.10 -3.72 -17.15
N ILE A 363 28.39 -3.46 -16.06
CA ILE A 363 26.93 -3.59 -15.96
C ILE A 363 26.28 -2.21 -15.90
N VAL A 364 25.34 -1.95 -16.82
CA VAL A 364 24.54 -0.71 -16.86
C VAL A 364 23.04 -1.02 -16.79
N THR A 365 22.27 -0.20 -16.06
CA THR A 365 20.81 -0.38 -15.93
C THR A 365 20.03 0.88 -16.24
N ALA A 366 18.92 0.75 -16.97
CA ALA A 366 17.94 1.81 -17.17
C ALA A 366 16.64 1.41 -16.44
N GLU A 367 16.20 2.19 -15.46
CA GLU A 367 15.10 1.81 -14.56
C GLU A 367 14.13 2.97 -14.29
N ASP A 368 12.86 2.65 -14.00
CA ASP A 368 11.81 3.65 -13.72
C ASP A 368 10.87 3.18 -12.57
N PRO A 369 11.19 3.49 -11.30
CA PRO A 369 12.45 4.05 -10.79
C PRO A 369 13.50 2.95 -10.52
N ILE A 370 14.69 3.36 -10.08
CA ILE A 370 15.65 2.42 -9.48
C ILE A 370 15.06 1.87 -8.17
N GLU A 371 14.90 0.54 -8.08
CA GLU A 371 14.28 -0.13 -6.93
C GLU A 371 15.25 -0.30 -5.75
N TYR A 372 16.51 -0.61 -6.04
CA TYR A 372 17.54 -0.84 -5.03
C TYR A 372 18.89 -0.29 -5.48
N ASP A 373 19.72 0.07 -4.50
CA ASP A 373 21.12 0.42 -4.73
C ASP A 373 21.95 -0.86 -4.87
N ALA A 374 22.65 -1.02 -6.00
CA ALA A 374 23.46 -2.18 -6.32
C ALA A 374 24.92 -1.76 -6.55
N PRO A 375 25.77 -1.81 -5.51
CA PRO A 375 27.19 -1.47 -5.62
C PRO A 375 27.89 -2.27 -6.72
N GLY A 376 28.70 -1.61 -7.55
CA GLY A 376 29.36 -2.21 -8.71
C GLY A 376 28.56 -2.17 -10.01
N ILE A 377 27.28 -1.77 -9.94
CA ILE A 377 26.41 -1.62 -11.11
C ILE A 377 26.12 -0.15 -11.36
N ASN A 378 26.23 0.29 -12.62
CA ASN A 378 25.95 1.67 -13.01
C ASN A 378 24.44 1.83 -13.31
N GLN A 379 23.69 2.37 -12.35
CA GLN A 379 22.23 2.46 -12.45
C GLN A 379 21.77 3.85 -12.89
N VAL A 380 20.88 3.89 -13.89
CA VAL A 380 20.32 5.11 -14.47
C VAL A 380 18.81 5.13 -14.30
N GLN A 381 18.30 6.15 -13.61
CA GLN A 381 16.87 6.39 -13.51
C GLN A 381 16.36 7.18 -14.72
N VAL A 382 15.32 6.66 -15.35
CA VAL A 382 14.57 7.32 -16.41
C VAL A 382 13.84 8.54 -15.83
N ARG A 383 13.88 9.66 -16.55
CA ARG A 383 13.26 10.93 -16.16
C ARG A 383 12.55 11.55 -17.37
N PRO A 384 11.32 11.11 -17.69
CA PRO A 384 10.58 11.57 -18.86
C PRO A 384 10.37 13.10 -18.87
N GLU A 385 10.28 13.72 -17.70
CA GLU A 385 10.07 15.17 -17.50
C GLU A 385 11.17 16.05 -18.11
N ILE A 386 12.40 15.53 -18.23
CA ILE A 386 13.53 16.20 -18.90
C ILE A 386 13.90 15.53 -20.23
N GLY A 387 13.03 14.65 -20.75
CA GLY A 387 13.27 13.90 -21.98
C GLY A 387 14.34 12.83 -21.87
N TYR A 388 14.65 12.36 -20.65
CA TYR A 388 15.61 11.29 -20.39
C TYR A 388 14.88 9.94 -20.35
N THR A 389 14.38 9.52 -21.52
CA THR A 389 13.56 8.31 -21.74
C THR A 389 14.40 7.03 -21.84
N PHE A 390 13.76 5.85 -21.71
CA PHE A 390 14.41 4.56 -21.94
C PHE A 390 15.20 4.53 -23.26
N ALA A 391 14.56 4.83 -24.39
CA ALA A 391 15.22 4.80 -25.69
C ALA A 391 16.48 5.70 -25.76
N ARG A 392 16.44 6.89 -25.12
CA ARG A 392 17.60 7.79 -25.06
C ARG A 392 18.73 7.23 -24.20
N VAL A 393 18.40 6.63 -23.06
CA VAL A 393 19.37 5.98 -22.17
C VAL A 393 20.01 4.76 -22.84
N LEU A 394 19.21 3.88 -23.47
CA LEU A 394 19.73 2.71 -24.20
C LEU A 394 20.68 3.12 -25.33
N LYS A 395 20.33 4.15 -26.12
CA LYS A 395 21.23 4.70 -27.15
C LYS A 395 22.52 5.27 -26.56
N ALA A 396 22.51 5.74 -25.32
CA ALA A 396 23.72 6.19 -24.63
C ALA A 396 24.58 5.03 -24.14
N PHE A 397 23.96 3.96 -23.62
CA PHE A 397 24.66 2.76 -23.18
C PHE A 397 25.51 2.12 -24.27
N LEU A 398 25.08 2.13 -25.53
CA LEU A 398 25.89 1.64 -26.65
C LEU A 398 27.23 2.39 -26.85
N ARG A 399 27.43 3.53 -26.18
CA ARG A 399 28.70 4.29 -26.15
C ARG A 399 29.37 4.26 -24.78
N GLN A 400 28.96 3.37 -23.89
CA GLN A 400 29.51 3.19 -22.55
C GLN A 400 30.26 1.87 -22.40
N ASP A 401 30.48 1.14 -23.51
CA ASP A 401 31.18 -0.15 -23.52
C ASP A 401 30.63 -1.16 -22.49
N PRO A 402 29.30 -1.41 -22.43
CA PRO A 402 28.73 -2.34 -21.47
C PRO A 402 28.88 -3.79 -21.93
N ASP A 403 29.06 -4.71 -20.99
CA ASP A 403 28.93 -6.14 -21.25
C ASP A 403 27.49 -6.61 -21.03
N ILE A 404 26.87 -6.08 -19.96
CA ILE A 404 25.52 -6.43 -19.53
C ILE A 404 24.64 -5.20 -19.42
N MET A 405 23.44 -5.27 -19.99
CA MET A 405 22.45 -4.20 -19.95
C MET A 405 21.17 -4.71 -19.29
N LEU A 406 20.68 -4.01 -18.26
CA LEU A 406 19.32 -4.20 -17.73
C LEU A 406 18.40 -3.07 -18.19
N ILE A 407 17.28 -3.44 -18.76
CA ILE A 407 16.20 -2.52 -19.12
C ILE A 407 15.02 -2.87 -18.22
N GLY A 408 14.63 -1.94 -17.34
CA GLY A 408 13.65 -2.19 -16.29
C GLY A 408 12.34 -2.78 -16.82
N GLU A 409 11.83 -2.25 -17.93
CA GLU A 409 10.65 -2.78 -18.60
C GLU A 409 10.66 -2.41 -20.09
N THR A 410 10.20 -3.33 -20.94
CA THR A 410 9.97 -3.09 -22.37
C THR A 410 8.47 -2.88 -22.61
N ARG A 411 8.04 -1.63 -22.82
CA ARG A 411 6.63 -1.27 -23.00
C ARG A 411 6.24 -0.95 -24.44
N ASP A 412 7.17 -0.39 -25.20
CA ASP A 412 6.95 0.13 -26.55
C ASP A 412 7.94 -0.48 -27.56
N LEU A 413 7.58 -0.33 -28.84
CA LEU A 413 8.34 -0.90 -29.95
C LEU A 413 9.76 -0.32 -30.05
N GLU A 414 9.96 0.96 -29.74
CA GLU A 414 11.27 1.59 -29.86
C GLU A 414 12.25 0.97 -28.86
N VAL A 415 11.85 0.85 -27.59
CA VAL A 415 12.65 0.20 -26.55
C VAL A 415 12.91 -1.27 -26.89
N ALA A 416 11.89 -2.00 -27.37
CA ALA A 416 12.02 -3.40 -27.75
C ALA A 416 13.04 -3.60 -28.90
N LYS A 417 12.98 -2.77 -29.94
CA LYS A 417 13.91 -2.83 -31.07
C LYS A 417 15.34 -2.56 -30.63
N ILE A 418 15.57 -1.50 -29.86
CA ILE A 418 16.92 -1.16 -29.39
C ILE A 418 17.47 -2.28 -28.48
N ALA A 419 16.64 -2.86 -27.59
CA ALA A 419 17.07 -3.97 -26.73
C ALA A 419 17.51 -5.20 -27.53
N ILE A 420 16.75 -5.55 -28.57
CA ILE A 420 17.04 -6.69 -29.44
C ILE A 420 18.26 -6.41 -30.32
N GLU A 421 18.41 -5.21 -30.85
CA GLU A 421 19.59 -4.79 -31.61
C GLU A 421 20.85 -4.78 -30.74
N SER A 422 20.77 -4.30 -29.49
CA SER A 422 21.85 -4.41 -28.50
C SER A 422 22.27 -5.87 -28.29
N ALA A 423 21.29 -6.77 -28.15
CA ALA A 423 21.55 -8.19 -27.99
C ALA A 423 22.23 -8.82 -29.22
N LEU A 424 21.81 -8.46 -30.42
CA LEU A 424 22.41 -8.94 -31.68
C LEU A 424 23.80 -8.36 -31.95
N THR A 425 24.13 -7.22 -31.34
CA THR A 425 25.43 -6.55 -31.49
C THR A 425 26.46 -6.96 -30.43
N GLY A 426 26.19 -8.02 -29.66
CA GLY A 426 27.17 -8.63 -28.77
C GLY A 426 26.99 -8.29 -27.28
N HIS A 427 25.86 -7.72 -26.88
CA HIS A 427 25.56 -7.42 -25.47
C HIS A 427 24.66 -8.49 -24.85
N LEU A 428 24.84 -8.77 -23.55
CA LEU A 428 23.86 -9.55 -22.80
C LEU A 428 22.80 -8.61 -22.22
N VAL A 429 21.56 -8.79 -22.64
CA VAL A 429 20.45 -7.89 -22.29
C VAL A 429 19.45 -8.61 -21.40
N PHE A 430 19.10 -8.00 -20.29
CA PHE A 430 18.00 -8.42 -19.43
C PHE A 430 16.88 -7.39 -19.50
N THR A 431 15.64 -7.84 -19.64
CA THR A 431 14.49 -6.93 -19.56
C THR A 431 13.27 -7.61 -18.97
N SER A 432 12.29 -6.81 -18.55
CA SER A 432 11.00 -7.33 -18.13
C SER A 432 9.84 -7.05 -19.10
N LEU A 433 8.86 -7.95 -19.10
CA LEU A 433 7.56 -7.83 -19.78
C LEU A 433 6.42 -8.11 -18.80
N HIS A 434 5.20 -7.77 -19.22
CA HIS A 434 3.97 -8.02 -18.48
C HIS A 434 3.06 -9.00 -19.25
N THR A 435 3.46 -10.27 -19.30
CA THR A 435 2.66 -11.37 -19.84
C THR A 435 2.34 -12.41 -18.77
N ASN A 436 1.35 -13.26 -19.07
CA ASN A 436 0.89 -14.26 -18.11
C ASN A 436 1.81 -15.47 -18.03
N ASP A 437 2.41 -15.86 -19.15
CA ASP A 437 3.26 -17.04 -19.33
C ASP A 437 4.48 -16.71 -20.22
N ALA A 438 5.40 -17.67 -20.38
CA ALA A 438 6.63 -17.48 -21.14
C ALA A 438 6.40 -17.47 -22.67
N PRO A 439 5.60 -18.39 -23.27
CA PRO A 439 5.28 -18.31 -24.69
C PRO A 439 4.54 -17.02 -25.09
N GLY A 440 3.66 -16.50 -24.23
CA GLY A 440 2.94 -15.26 -24.47
C GLY A 440 3.82 -14.02 -24.54
N ALA A 441 5.04 -14.06 -23.97
CA ALA A 441 6.03 -12.99 -24.16
C ALA A 441 6.43 -12.82 -25.63
N ILE A 442 6.53 -13.92 -26.38
CA ILE A 442 6.84 -13.88 -27.81
C ILE A 442 5.69 -13.25 -28.59
N MET A 443 4.46 -13.65 -28.29
CA MET A 443 3.28 -13.05 -28.91
C MET A 443 3.21 -11.55 -28.60
N ARG A 444 3.52 -11.15 -27.37
CA ARG A 444 3.54 -9.74 -26.98
C ARG A 444 4.54 -8.92 -27.80
N LEU A 445 5.74 -9.45 -28.05
CA LEU A 445 6.74 -8.79 -28.90
C LEU A 445 6.22 -8.66 -30.35
N HIS A 446 5.53 -9.69 -30.86
CA HIS A 446 4.91 -9.64 -32.18
C HIS A 446 3.80 -8.58 -32.26
N GLU A 447 2.92 -8.49 -31.26
CA GLU A 447 1.87 -7.46 -31.17
C GLU A 447 2.44 -6.04 -31.11
N MET A 448 3.61 -5.87 -30.49
CA MET A 448 4.31 -4.58 -30.45
C MET A 448 4.87 -4.20 -31.83
N GLY A 449 4.98 -5.15 -32.77
CA GLY A 449 5.52 -4.94 -34.11
C GLY A 449 6.98 -5.34 -34.27
N VAL A 450 7.53 -6.14 -33.34
CA VAL A 450 8.87 -6.71 -33.49
C VAL A 450 8.82 -7.90 -34.44
N GLU A 451 9.73 -7.89 -35.42
CA GLU A 451 9.84 -8.90 -36.45
C GLU A 451 10.28 -10.26 -35.85
N GLY A 452 9.54 -11.34 -36.14
CA GLY A 452 9.75 -12.65 -35.51
C GLY A 452 11.15 -13.24 -35.71
N PHE A 453 11.81 -12.95 -36.85
CA PHE A 453 13.19 -13.37 -37.08
C PHE A 453 14.18 -12.70 -36.12
N MET A 454 13.96 -11.44 -35.72
CA MET A 454 14.83 -10.75 -34.77
C MET A 454 14.63 -11.31 -33.37
N VAL A 455 13.38 -11.56 -32.98
CA VAL A 455 13.06 -12.21 -31.70
C VAL A 455 13.72 -13.58 -31.61
N SER A 456 13.59 -14.40 -32.66
CA SER A 456 14.18 -15.72 -32.78
C SER A 456 15.72 -15.70 -32.69
N ALA A 457 16.37 -14.76 -33.36
CA ALA A 457 17.83 -14.66 -33.38
C ALA A 457 18.42 -14.14 -32.07
N ALA A 458 17.79 -13.15 -31.44
CA ALA A 458 18.34 -12.49 -30.26
C ALA A 458 18.04 -13.20 -28.94
N THR A 459 16.89 -13.86 -28.83
CA THR A 459 16.38 -14.36 -27.54
C THR A 459 17.12 -15.61 -27.09
N ILE A 460 17.67 -15.56 -25.88
CA ILE A 460 18.25 -16.72 -25.18
C ILE A 460 17.14 -17.54 -24.50
N GLY A 461 16.16 -16.86 -23.91
CA GLY A 461 14.99 -17.49 -23.32
C GLY A 461 14.09 -16.51 -22.56
N VAL A 462 12.98 -17.03 -22.08
CA VAL A 462 11.95 -16.29 -21.34
C VAL A 462 11.68 -16.99 -20.01
N VAL A 463 11.64 -16.22 -18.93
CA VAL A 463 11.34 -16.69 -17.57
C VAL A 463 10.03 -16.06 -17.12
N ALA A 464 8.95 -16.82 -17.13
CA ALA A 464 7.70 -16.38 -16.50
C ALA A 464 7.70 -16.70 -15.01
N GLN A 465 7.21 -15.76 -14.21
CA GLN A 465 7.28 -15.84 -12.76
C GLN A 465 5.97 -15.47 -12.08
N ARG A 466 5.68 -16.16 -10.97
CA ARG A 466 4.66 -15.84 -9.97
C ARG A 466 5.22 -16.01 -8.56
N LEU A 467 4.51 -15.46 -7.56
CA LEU A 467 4.78 -15.72 -6.15
C LEU A 467 3.59 -16.42 -5.51
N VAL A 468 3.86 -17.59 -4.92
CA VAL A 468 2.93 -18.28 -4.03
C VAL A 468 3.34 -18.07 -2.58
N ARG A 469 2.37 -18.11 -1.67
CA ARG A 469 2.63 -18.06 -0.23
C ARG A 469 3.15 -19.41 0.25
N LYS A 470 4.15 -19.39 1.13
CA LYS A 470 4.73 -20.61 1.71
C LYS A 470 3.91 -21.01 2.94
N LEU A 471 3.55 -22.30 3.03
CA LEU A 471 2.87 -22.84 4.20
C LEU A 471 3.74 -22.66 5.45
N CYS A 472 3.12 -22.29 6.55
CA CYS A 472 3.79 -22.16 7.83
C CYS A 472 4.31 -23.52 8.30
N SER A 473 5.62 -23.64 8.50
CA SER A 473 6.25 -24.89 8.95
C SER A 473 5.78 -25.35 10.34
N LYS A 474 5.28 -24.42 11.17
CA LYS A 474 4.83 -24.71 12.55
C LYS A 474 3.38 -25.18 12.66
N CYS A 475 2.51 -24.82 11.71
CA CYS A 475 1.07 -25.08 11.83
C CYS A 475 0.41 -25.71 10.61
N LYS A 476 1.16 -26.01 9.54
CA LYS A 476 0.61 -26.74 8.41
C LYS A 476 0.10 -28.11 8.89
N GLN A 477 -1.05 -28.53 8.39
CA GLN A 477 -1.62 -29.83 8.74
C GLN A 477 -1.75 -30.70 7.49
N PRO A 478 -1.44 -32.01 7.59
CA PRO A 478 -1.72 -32.94 6.51
C PRO A 478 -3.23 -33.03 6.27
N TYR A 479 -3.63 -33.18 5.01
CA TYR A 479 -4.99 -33.49 4.63
C TYR A 479 -5.01 -34.39 3.40
N THR A 480 -6.13 -35.10 3.21
CA THR A 480 -6.38 -35.88 2.01
C THR A 480 -7.30 -35.06 1.12
N PRO A 481 -6.84 -34.60 -0.06
CA PRO A 481 -7.67 -33.84 -0.98
C PRO A 481 -8.75 -34.74 -1.60
N GLU A 482 -9.88 -34.14 -1.95
CA GLU A 482 -10.90 -34.85 -2.71
C GLU A 482 -10.44 -35.07 -4.16
N ILE A 483 -10.87 -36.16 -4.80
CA ILE A 483 -10.54 -36.45 -6.21
C ILE A 483 -10.95 -35.27 -7.12
N ARG A 484 -12.10 -34.65 -6.85
CA ARG A 484 -12.57 -33.48 -7.58
C ARG A 484 -11.63 -32.27 -7.46
N GLU A 485 -11.02 -32.09 -6.30
CA GLU A 485 -10.04 -31.02 -6.06
C GLU A 485 -8.79 -31.24 -6.91
N LEU A 486 -8.29 -32.49 -6.94
CA LEU A 486 -7.15 -32.90 -7.77
C LEU A 486 -7.45 -32.78 -9.27
N ASP A 487 -8.64 -33.22 -9.69
CA ASP A 487 -9.10 -33.12 -11.07
C ASP A 487 -9.21 -31.66 -11.52
N TYR A 488 -9.76 -30.78 -10.67
CA TYR A 488 -9.95 -29.37 -10.96
C TYR A 488 -8.61 -28.66 -11.23
N VAL A 489 -7.60 -28.93 -10.41
CA VAL A 489 -6.26 -28.39 -10.62
C VAL A 489 -5.47 -29.17 -11.68
N GLY A 490 -6.02 -30.24 -12.24
CA GLY A 490 -5.34 -31.11 -13.22
C GLY A 490 -4.11 -31.82 -12.66
N TYR A 491 -4.10 -32.14 -11.37
CA TYR A 491 -3.01 -32.90 -10.74
C TYR A 491 -3.01 -34.33 -11.26
N ARG A 492 -1.88 -34.79 -11.78
CA ARG A 492 -1.72 -36.20 -12.18
C ARG A 492 -1.30 -36.99 -10.97
N TYR A 493 -2.13 -37.96 -10.59
CA TYR A 493 -1.86 -38.84 -9.47
C TYR A 493 -1.89 -40.31 -9.86
N ASP A 494 -1.09 -41.09 -9.14
CA ASP A 494 -1.28 -42.53 -8.99
C ASP A 494 -2.06 -42.73 -7.68
N GLU A 495 -3.22 -43.36 -7.75
CA GLU A 495 -4.07 -43.64 -6.58
C GLU A 495 -3.32 -44.41 -5.49
N ASN A 496 -2.28 -45.16 -5.85
CA ASN A 496 -1.48 -45.95 -4.92
C ASN A 496 -0.28 -45.18 -4.34
N ASN A 497 0.02 -43.98 -4.84
CA ASN A 497 1.22 -43.22 -4.46
C ASN A 497 0.96 -41.70 -4.47
N LEU A 498 -0.07 -41.26 -3.75
CA LEU A 498 -0.34 -39.84 -3.53
C LEU A 498 0.64 -39.26 -2.49
N PRO A 499 1.26 -38.10 -2.75
CA PRO A 499 2.03 -37.41 -1.74
C PRO A 499 1.11 -36.93 -0.60
N THR A 500 1.71 -36.62 0.54
CA THR A 500 0.97 -36.00 1.65
C THR A 500 0.71 -34.53 1.31
N PHE A 501 -0.57 -34.17 1.14
CA PHE A 501 -0.97 -32.78 0.93
C PHE A 501 -1.08 -32.04 2.25
N TYR A 502 -0.84 -30.73 2.22
CA TYR A 502 -0.90 -29.88 3.40
C TYR A 502 -1.83 -28.69 3.18
N LYS A 503 -2.59 -28.34 4.22
CA LYS A 503 -3.45 -27.16 4.25
C LYS A 503 -3.00 -26.13 5.27
N ALA A 504 -3.39 -24.88 5.02
CA ALA A 504 -3.15 -23.76 5.93
C ALA A 504 -4.18 -23.77 7.07
N VAL A 505 -3.71 -23.66 8.32
CA VAL A 505 -4.58 -23.67 9.51
C VAL A 505 -4.46 -22.38 10.31
N GLY A 506 -3.22 -21.92 10.56
CA GLY A 506 -2.96 -20.68 11.27
C GLY A 506 -2.42 -20.89 12.68
N CYS A 507 -1.52 -20.00 13.08
CA CYS A 507 -0.97 -19.87 14.43
C CYS A 507 -0.50 -18.42 14.63
N ASN A 508 -0.06 -18.09 15.85
CA ASN A 508 0.34 -16.74 16.23
C ASN A 508 1.55 -16.20 15.42
N GLU A 509 2.33 -17.06 14.78
CA GLU A 509 3.54 -16.68 14.05
C GLU A 509 3.33 -16.50 12.54
N CYS A 510 2.14 -16.78 12.01
CA CYS A 510 1.89 -16.75 10.57
C CYS A 510 0.70 -15.85 10.21
N SER A 511 0.54 -15.56 8.92
CA SER A 511 -0.64 -14.89 8.40
C SER A 511 -1.57 -15.93 7.77
N LYS A 512 -2.63 -16.31 8.49
CA LYS A 512 -3.64 -17.29 8.04
C LYS A 512 -3.03 -18.62 7.56
N GLY A 513 -2.02 -19.13 8.27
CA GLY A 513 -1.36 -20.40 7.95
C GLY A 513 -0.21 -20.31 6.94
N TYR A 514 0.17 -19.10 6.50
CA TYR A 514 1.28 -18.87 5.58
C TYR A 514 2.34 -17.94 6.20
N SER A 515 3.62 -18.18 5.89
CA SER A 515 4.73 -17.35 6.34
C SER A 515 5.77 -17.19 5.22
N GLY A 516 5.80 -16.00 4.62
CA GLY A 516 6.67 -15.68 3.50
C GLY A 516 6.14 -16.17 2.15
N ARG A 517 6.95 -15.96 1.11
CA ARG A 517 6.61 -16.24 -0.28
C ARG A 517 7.76 -16.97 -0.97
N MET A 518 7.44 -17.67 -2.04
CA MET A 518 8.37 -18.42 -2.88
C MET A 518 8.01 -18.23 -4.35
N GLY A 519 9.03 -18.34 -5.21
CA GLY A 519 8.87 -18.22 -6.66
C GLY A 519 8.29 -19.48 -7.28
N VAL A 520 7.41 -19.28 -8.26
CA VAL A 520 6.99 -20.27 -9.24
C VAL A 520 7.50 -19.80 -10.58
N TYR A 521 8.19 -20.68 -11.31
CA TYR A 521 8.87 -20.33 -12.54
C TYR A 521 8.43 -21.22 -13.69
N GLU A 522 8.38 -20.63 -14.87
CA GLU A 522 8.24 -21.31 -16.15
C GLU A 522 9.35 -20.78 -17.06
N ILE A 523 10.32 -21.64 -17.36
CA ILE A 523 11.58 -21.26 -18.00
C ILE A 523 11.60 -21.84 -19.41
N MET A 524 11.35 -20.97 -20.39
CA MET A 524 11.40 -21.30 -21.82
C MET A 524 12.79 -20.95 -22.37
N LYS A 525 13.69 -21.92 -22.40
CA LYS A 525 15.02 -21.77 -23.03
C LYS A 525 14.90 -21.92 -24.55
N MET A 526 15.51 -21.00 -25.30
CA MET A 526 15.45 -21.01 -26.76
C MET A 526 16.31 -22.14 -27.36
N ASN A 527 15.74 -22.88 -28.31
CA ASN A 527 16.42 -23.90 -29.12
C ASN A 527 16.07 -23.72 -30.61
N ASP A 528 16.63 -24.55 -31.49
CA ASP A 528 16.47 -24.37 -32.95
C ASP A 528 15.03 -24.60 -33.44
N GLU A 529 14.29 -25.50 -32.80
CA GLU A 529 12.87 -25.72 -33.11
C GLU A 529 12.03 -24.50 -32.76
N LEU A 530 12.21 -23.96 -31.55
CA LEU A 530 11.53 -22.74 -31.10
C LEU A 530 11.92 -21.55 -31.98
N ARG A 531 13.19 -21.43 -32.38
CA ARG A 531 13.64 -20.38 -33.30
C ARG A 531 12.92 -20.43 -34.64
N ASP A 532 12.80 -21.62 -35.23
CA ASP A 532 12.10 -21.80 -36.50
C ASP A 532 10.60 -21.47 -36.35
N LEU A 533 9.93 -21.99 -35.33
CA LEU A 533 8.52 -21.71 -35.05
C LEU A 533 8.24 -20.21 -34.88
N ILE A 534 9.08 -19.52 -34.10
CA ILE A 534 8.93 -18.08 -33.83
C ILE A 534 9.18 -17.28 -35.11
N SER A 535 10.20 -17.64 -35.90
CA SER A 535 10.50 -16.96 -37.15
C SER A 535 9.37 -17.04 -38.17
N ARG A 536 8.60 -18.14 -38.16
CA ARG A 536 7.43 -18.38 -39.03
C ARG A 536 6.12 -17.81 -38.48
N GLY A 537 6.14 -17.19 -37.30
CA GLY A 537 4.94 -16.65 -36.65
C GLY A 537 3.97 -17.74 -36.18
N ALA A 538 4.49 -18.87 -35.67
CA ALA A 538 3.67 -19.92 -35.09
C ALA A 538 2.81 -19.41 -33.92
N SER A 539 1.67 -20.08 -33.68
CA SER A 539 0.79 -19.73 -32.56
C SER A 539 1.43 -20.01 -31.21
N THR A 540 0.99 -19.27 -30.17
CA THR A 540 1.42 -19.46 -28.78
C THR A 540 1.28 -20.91 -28.31
N GLY A 541 0.22 -21.62 -28.74
CA GLY A 541 -0.02 -23.01 -28.36
C GLY A 541 1.00 -24.00 -28.96
N LEU A 542 1.42 -23.80 -30.22
CA LEU A 542 2.49 -24.58 -30.84
C LEU A 542 3.85 -24.32 -30.17
N ILE A 543 4.16 -23.04 -29.89
CA ILE A 543 5.38 -22.65 -29.17
C ILE A 543 5.39 -23.30 -27.78
N ARG A 544 4.28 -23.23 -27.04
CA ARG A 544 4.13 -23.86 -25.72
C ARG A 544 4.35 -25.37 -25.80
N TYR A 545 3.75 -26.03 -26.79
CA TYR A 545 3.91 -27.46 -26.99
C TYR A 545 5.39 -27.84 -27.22
N ALA A 546 6.06 -27.18 -28.17
CA ALA A 546 7.48 -27.44 -28.47
C ALA A 546 8.39 -27.15 -27.25
N ALA A 547 8.11 -26.07 -26.52
CA ALA A 547 8.84 -25.72 -25.30
C ALA A 547 8.68 -26.81 -24.22
N LYS A 548 7.47 -27.35 -24.02
CA LYS A 548 7.24 -28.47 -23.08
C LYS A 548 7.99 -29.74 -23.50
N GLN A 549 8.03 -30.07 -24.80
CA GLN A 549 8.83 -31.20 -25.29
C GLN A 549 10.33 -30.99 -25.07
N SER A 550 10.76 -29.73 -25.03
CA SER A 550 12.14 -29.32 -24.78
C SER A 550 12.50 -29.20 -23.29
N GLY A 551 11.61 -29.64 -22.38
CA GLY A 551 11.85 -29.67 -20.94
C GLY A 551 11.32 -28.46 -20.15
N MET A 552 10.56 -27.56 -20.78
CA MET A 552 9.90 -26.46 -20.05
C MET A 552 8.80 -27.00 -19.12
N THR A 553 8.94 -26.72 -17.83
CA THR A 553 7.87 -26.93 -16.84
C THR A 553 6.94 -25.72 -16.82
N THR A 554 5.62 -25.94 -16.90
CA THR A 554 4.65 -24.83 -16.86
C THR A 554 4.51 -24.23 -15.47
N LEU A 555 4.02 -23.00 -15.36
CA LEU A 555 3.73 -22.37 -14.05
C LEU A 555 2.82 -23.25 -13.19
N LYS A 556 1.85 -23.91 -13.82
CA LYS A 556 0.92 -24.84 -13.18
C LYS A 556 1.63 -26.10 -12.70
N ASP A 557 2.36 -26.79 -13.57
CA ASP A 557 3.05 -28.03 -13.23
C ASP A 557 4.11 -27.78 -12.13
N TYR A 558 4.83 -26.67 -12.19
CA TYR A 558 5.76 -26.24 -11.14
C TYR A 558 5.04 -26.02 -9.80
N SER A 559 3.90 -25.32 -9.82
CA SER A 559 3.10 -25.07 -8.61
C SER A 559 2.59 -26.36 -7.97
N LEU A 560 2.17 -27.33 -8.79
CA LEU A 560 1.74 -28.65 -8.30
C LEU A 560 2.89 -29.45 -7.70
N LYS A 561 4.10 -29.35 -8.26
CA LYS A 561 5.32 -29.93 -7.66
C LYS A 561 5.60 -29.36 -6.27
N LEU A 562 5.48 -28.03 -6.10
CA LEU A 562 5.61 -27.38 -4.78
C LEU A 562 4.56 -27.86 -3.75
N VAL A 563 3.35 -28.19 -4.21
CA VAL A 563 2.30 -28.76 -3.34
C VAL A 563 2.66 -30.18 -2.93
N ALA A 564 3.13 -31.01 -3.87
CA ALA A 564 3.59 -32.37 -3.58
C ALA A 564 4.75 -32.39 -2.56
N ASP A 565 5.65 -31.40 -2.63
CA ASP A 565 6.75 -31.21 -1.68
C ASP A 565 6.29 -30.58 -0.34
N GLY A 566 5.01 -30.24 -0.21
CA GLY A 566 4.42 -29.66 1.00
C GLY A 566 4.92 -28.24 1.32
N HIS A 567 5.32 -27.47 0.30
CA HIS A 567 5.78 -26.10 0.43
C HIS A 567 4.62 -25.08 0.36
N THR A 568 3.60 -25.35 -0.46
CA THR A 568 2.41 -24.51 -0.60
C THR A 568 1.13 -25.35 -0.63
N SER A 569 -0.04 -24.72 -0.77
CA SER A 569 -1.35 -25.38 -0.79
C SER A 569 -1.97 -25.41 -2.19
N LEU A 570 -2.94 -26.31 -2.42
CA LEU A 570 -3.73 -26.32 -3.66
C LEU A 570 -4.48 -24.99 -3.88
N GLU A 571 -4.94 -24.35 -2.81
CA GLU A 571 -5.58 -23.02 -2.84
C GLU A 571 -4.67 -21.95 -3.47
N GLU A 572 -3.38 -21.97 -3.14
CA GLU A 572 -2.40 -21.04 -3.68
C GLU A 572 -2.12 -21.30 -5.16
N VAL A 573 -2.10 -22.57 -5.59
CA VAL A 573 -1.99 -22.91 -7.02
C VAL A 573 -3.15 -22.30 -7.78
N ILE A 574 -4.38 -22.53 -7.30
CA ILE A 574 -5.59 -22.00 -7.95
C ILE A 574 -5.51 -20.48 -8.11
N ARG A 575 -5.07 -19.78 -7.05
CA ARG A 575 -4.92 -18.32 -7.04
C ARG A 575 -3.96 -17.81 -8.12
N VAL A 576 -2.82 -18.47 -8.32
CA VAL A 576 -1.75 -17.94 -9.19
C VAL A 576 -1.84 -18.39 -10.64
N THR A 577 -2.47 -19.54 -10.93
CA THR A 577 -2.59 -20.09 -12.28
C THR A 577 -3.91 -19.74 -12.96
N PHE A 578 -5.05 -19.73 -12.25
CA PHE A 578 -6.38 -19.55 -12.87
C PHE A 578 -6.89 -18.10 -12.89
N SER A 579 -6.08 -17.13 -12.46
CA SER A 579 -6.45 -15.72 -12.47
C SER A 579 -6.35 -15.04 -13.86
N GLY A 580 -6.04 -15.79 -14.93
CA GLY A 580 -5.98 -15.25 -16.29
C GLY A 580 -5.94 -16.25 -17.45
N GLU A 581 -6.18 -17.54 -17.20
CA GLU A 581 -6.22 -18.55 -18.25
C GLU A 581 -7.68 -18.94 -18.53
N GLY A 582 -8.09 -18.80 -19.80
CA GLY A 582 -9.27 -19.53 -20.28
C GLY A 582 -9.03 -21.02 -20.09
N GLU A 583 -10.09 -21.78 -19.80
CA GLU A 583 -10.03 -23.23 -19.56
C GLU A 583 -9.14 -23.92 -20.60
N GLU A 584 -7.96 -24.40 -20.19
CA GLU A 584 -7.14 -25.26 -21.05
C GLU A 584 -7.94 -26.54 -21.31
N LYS A 585 -8.40 -26.74 -22.54
CA LYS A 585 -9.06 -27.99 -22.92
C LYS A 585 -8.11 -29.15 -22.70
N LEU A 586 -8.54 -30.10 -21.90
CA LEU A 586 -7.80 -31.34 -21.67
C LEU A 586 -8.14 -32.35 -22.75
N CYS A 587 -7.14 -33.08 -23.21
CA CYS A 587 -7.33 -34.26 -24.04
C CYS A 587 -8.31 -35.24 -23.35
N PRO A 588 -9.39 -35.70 -24.02
CA PRO A 588 -10.30 -36.67 -23.42
C PRO A 588 -9.65 -38.06 -23.21
N GLY A 589 -8.58 -38.38 -23.93
CA GLY A 589 -7.85 -39.65 -23.79
C GLY A 589 -6.81 -39.62 -22.67
N CYS A 590 -5.83 -38.71 -22.74
CA CYS A 590 -4.67 -38.71 -21.84
C CYS A 590 -4.62 -37.54 -20.86
N ARG A 591 -5.64 -36.67 -20.87
CA ARG A 591 -5.76 -35.48 -20.00
C ARG A 591 -4.56 -34.51 -20.06
N ASN A 592 -3.77 -34.56 -21.14
CA ASN A 592 -2.79 -33.50 -21.42
C ASN A 592 -3.51 -32.21 -21.87
N PRO A 593 -3.07 -31.01 -21.43
CA PRO A 593 -3.55 -29.75 -21.97
C PRO A 593 -3.30 -29.67 -23.48
N ILE A 594 -4.31 -29.24 -24.22
CA ILE A 594 -4.31 -29.22 -25.67
C ILE A 594 -4.98 -27.94 -26.16
N GLY A 595 -4.31 -27.24 -27.05
CA GLY A 595 -4.88 -26.10 -27.74
C GLY A 595 -5.88 -26.52 -28.82
N ASP A 596 -6.83 -25.62 -29.10
CA ASP A 596 -7.85 -25.80 -30.14
C ASP A 596 -7.27 -25.91 -31.55
N GLU A 597 -5.97 -25.72 -31.75
CA GLU A 597 -5.27 -25.91 -33.02
C GLU A 597 -5.08 -27.38 -33.40
N PHE A 598 -4.91 -28.29 -32.44
CA PHE A 598 -4.55 -29.68 -32.72
C PHE A 598 -5.72 -30.50 -33.27
N MET A 599 -5.47 -31.29 -34.33
CA MET A 599 -6.46 -32.22 -34.91
C MET A 599 -6.50 -33.55 -34.15
N LYS A 600 -5.31 -34.04 -33.80
CA LYS A 600 -5.08 -35.20 -32.94
C LYS A 600 -4.31 -34.78 -31.72
N CYS A 601 -4.54 -35.47 -30.62
CA CYS A 601 -3.75 -35.32 -29.43
C CYS A 601 -2.29 -35.65 -29.75
N PRO A 602 -1.35 -34.70 -29.57
CA PRO A 602 0.04 -34.98 -29.89
C PRO A 602 0.67 -35.99 -28.92
N PHE A 603 0.03 -36.23 -27.76
CA PHE A 603 0.51 -37.15 -26.74
C PHE A 603 -0.02 -38.59 -26.89
N CYS A 604 -1.31 -38.76 -27.20
CA CYS A 604 -1.96 -40.08 -27.26
C CYS A 604 -2.65 -40.37 -28.59
N GLN A 605 -2.48 -39.50 -29.58
CA GLN A 605 -2.97 -39.65 -30.95
C GLN A 605 -4.49 -39.78 -31.12
N ILE A 606 -5.27 -39.55 -30.05
CA ILE A 606 -6.74 -39.53 -30.13
C ILE A 606 -7.21 -38.33 -30.94
N ASP A 607 -8.22 -38.50 -31.80
CA ASP A 607 -8.81 -37.40 -32.54
C ASP A 607 -9.51 -36.43 -31.58
N LEU A 608 -9.15 -35.15 -31.66
CA LEU A 608 -9.67 -34.09 -30.80
C LEU A 608 -10.84 -33.34 -31.43
N LYS A 609 -10.96 -33.42 -32.75
CA LYS A 609 -11.98 -32.76 -33.55
C LYS A 609 -12.68 -33.81 -34.38
N LYS A 610 -14.01 -33.73 -34.50
CA LYS A 610 -14.77 -34.61 -35.39
C LYS A 610 -14.28 -34.40 -36.83
N VAL A 611 -13.95 -35.50 -37.50
CA VAL A 611 -13.58 -35.55 -38.92
C VAL A 611 -14.54 -36.46 -39.65
N CYS A 612 -14.80 -36.17 -40.92
CA CYS A 612 -15.63 -37.03 -41.75
C CYS A 612 -14.98 -38.41 -41.90
N PRO A 613 -15.70 -39.53 -41.65
CA PRO A 613 -15.14 -40.87 -41.76
C PRO A 613 -14.74 -41.26 -43.19
N LYS A 614 -15.29 -40.58 -44.20
CA LYS A 614 -15.02 -40.86 -45.62
C LYS A 614 -13.84 -40.05 -46.18
N CYS A 615 -13.81 -38.75 -45.93
CA CYS A 615 -12.83 -37.84 -46.56
C CYS A 615 -11.88 -37.16 -45.57
N HIS A 616 -12.01 -37.44 -44.27
CA HIS A 616 -11.20 -36.87 -43.19
C HIS A 616 -11.25 -35.34 -43.08
N GLN A 617 -12.14 -34.67 -43.81
CA GLN A 617 -12.36 -33.24 -43.69
C GLN A 617 -12.98 -32.90 -42.32
N ARG A 618 -12.55 -31.77 -41.74
CA ARG A 618 -13.08 -31.27 -40.47
C ARG A 618 -14.59 -31.06 -40.57
N VAL A 619 -15.30 -31.51 -39.54
CA VAL A 619 -16.74 -31.32 -39.41
C VAL A 619 -17.02 -30.74 -38.02
N GLU A 620 -17.98 -29.81 -37.92
CA GLU A 620 -18.35 -29.24 -36.63
C GLU A 620 -19.46 -30.04 -35.96
N GLU A 621 -19.58 -29.87 -34.65
CA GLU A 621 -20.61 -30.50 -33.85
C GLU A 621 -22.00 -29.99 -34.27
N GLY A 622 -22.94 -30.90 -34.54
CA GLY A 622 -24.27 -30.58 -35.06
C GLY A 622 -24.41 -30.56 -36.59
N TRP A 623 -23.31 -30.71 -37.34
CA TRP A 623 -23.40 -30.88 -38.79
C TRP A 623 -23.98 -32.24 -39.16
N LYS A 624 -25.00 -32.25 -40.03
CA LYS A 624 -25.67 -33.48 -40.51
C LYS A 624 -24.96 -34.13 -41.70
N GLY A 625 -24.02 -33.43 -42.33
CA GLY A 625 -23.30 -33.90 -43.50
C GLY A 625 -21.96 -33.21 -43.66
N CYS A 626 -20.99 -33.93 -44.22
CA CYS A 626 -19.67 -33.38 -44.50
C CYS A 626 -19.73 -32.41 -45.70
N PRO A 627 -19.23 -31.17 -45.58
CA PRO A 627 -19.26 -30.20 -46.67
C PRO A 627 -18.31 -30.56 -47.82
N GLY A 628 -17.32 -31.41 -47.59
CA GLY A 628 -16.36 -31.84 -48.61
C GLY A 628 -16.91 -32.90 -49.56
N CYS A 629 -17.52 -33.95 -49.00
CA CYS A 629 -17.89 -35.14 -49.77
C CYS A 629 -19.37 -35.53 -49.66
N GLY A 630 -20.19 -34.73 -48.97
CA GLY A 630 -21.62 -34.94 -48.80
C GLY A 630 -22.01 -36.15 -47.93
N THR A 631 -21.04 -36.79 -47.26
CA THR A 631 -21.31 -37.95 -46.40
C THR A 631 -22.12 -37.52 -45.19
N LEU A 632 -23.25 -38.17 -44.94
CA LEU A 632 -24.06 -37.97 -43.74
C LEU A 632 -23.23 -38.33 -42.50
N LEU A 633 -23.19 -37.43 -41.52
CA LEU A 633 -22.46 -37.62 -40.27
C LEU A 633 -23.46 -38.17 -39.25
N GLU A 634 -23.13 -39.30 -38.62
CA GLU A 634 -23.92 -39.84 -37.51
C GLU A 634 -23.88 -38.87 -36.32
N VAL A 635 -25.04 -38.63 -35.72
CA VAL A 635 -25.30 -37.59 -34.69
C VAL A 635 -24.42 -37.80 -33.47
#